data_AF-A0A2E2UD73-F1
#
_entry.id   AF-A0A2E2UD73-F1
#
_cell.length_a   1.000
_cell.length_b   1.000
_cell.length_c   1.000
_cell.angle_alpha   90.00
_cell.angle_beta   90.00
_cell.angle_gamma   90.00
#
_symmetry.space_group_name_H-M   'P 1'
#
loop_
_entity.id
_entity.type
_entity.pdbx_description
1 polymer ?
#
loop_
_entity_poly.entity_id
_entity_poly.type
_entity_poly.pdbx_seq_one_letter_code
_entity_poly.pdbx_strand_id
1 'polypeptide(L)'
;MRILLVMLLSLTAFAEETPFVGQEFENKVRSLYNEEHEQYIAPKIMTRTEVLQRAYSALNYSFKIENENTQSSTQTNSCYGSHTWLKPYRLYNQEGKTLKSIPYKWGGYFLSLDSFTEGLSENKLAGDVCTCSDSSRGWCINQETIGLDCSGFVSFAWKSAYHITSTMHKITDPISWNELKPGDVMNRAGSHVIMFVRYSKDKNYIWGIESSVTCEGICERSFRTYDMKRDGYIPLRYKNIKD
;
A
#
# COMPACT_ATOMS: atom_id res chain seq x y z
N MET A 1 -15.47 -40.61 33.86
CA MET A 1 -14.35 -40.50 32.89
C MET A 1 -14.73 -39.42 31.88
N ARG A 2 -14.27 -38.17 32.08
CA ARG A 2 -14.61 -37.03 31.23
C ARG A 2 -13.65 -36.98 30.04
N ILE A 3 -14.18 -37.05 28.83
CA ILE A 3 -13.42 -36.90 27.59
C ILE A 3 -13.14 -35.41 27.40
N LEU A 4 -11.86 -35.04 27.47
CA LEU A 4 -11.39 -33.69 27.19
C LEU A 4 -11.21 -33.56 25.67
N LEU A 5 -12.12 -32.84 25.01
CA LEU A 5 -12.00 -32.50 23.59
C LEU A 5 -11.02 -31.32 23.48
N VAL A 6 -9.77 -31.61 23.09
CA VAL A 6 -8.79 -30.57 22.76
C VAL A 6 -9.13 -30.04 21.37
N MET A 7 -9.78 -28.88 21.30
CA MET A 7 -9.86 -28.11 20.06
C MET A 7 -8.48 -27.57 19.73
N LEU A 8 -7.84 -28.14 18.70
CA LEU A 8 -6.76 -27.47 17.99
C LEU A 8 -7.35 -26.22 17.30
N LEU A 9 -7.11 -25.05 17.88
CA LEU A 9 -7.25 -23.78 17.17
C LEU A 9 -6.09 -23.66 16.18
N SER A 10 -6.35 -24.00 14.92
CA SER A 10 -5.47 -23.68 13.81
C SER A 10 -5.44 -22.17 13.62
N LEU A 11 -4.31 -21.53 13.96
CA LEU A 11 -3.99 -20.17 13.51
C LEU A 11 -3.71 -20.22 12.00
N THR A 12 -4.76 -20.18 11.19
CA THR A 12 -4.63 -19.72 9.81
C THR A 12 -4.64 -18.20 9.85
N ALA A 13 -3.46 -17.58 9.73
CA ALA A 13 -3.36 -16.19 9.35
C ALA A 13 -4.03 -16.06 7.97
N PHE A 14 -5.28 -15.62 7.94
CA PHE A 14 -5.92 -15.16 6.73
C PHE A 14 -5.11 -13.95 6.28
N ALA A 15 -4.37 -14.08 5.19
CA ALA A 15 -4.07 -12.92 4.37
C ALA A 15 -5.45 -12.43 3.89
N GLU A 16 -6.01 -11.43 4.57
CA GLU A 16 -7.24 -10.79 4.12
C GLU A 16 -6.99 -10.30 2.69
N GLU A 17 -7.66 -10.93 1.72
CA GLU A 17 -7.60 -10.47 0.34
C GLU A 17 -8.22 -9.08 0.30
N THR A 18 -7.46 -8.11 -0.19
CA THR A 18 -7.96 -6.76 -0.45
C THR A 18 -9.19 -6.83 -1.35
N PRO A 19 -10.28 -6.12 -1.01
CA PRO A 19 -11.52 -6.21 -1.76
C PRO A 19 -11.33 -5.66 -3.18
N PHE A 20 -11.98 -6.31 -4.15
CA PHE A 20 -11.93 -5.89 -5.55
C PHE A 20 -12.60 -4.53 -5.74
N VAL A 21 -11.87 -3.58 -6.32
CA VAL A 21 -12.35 -2.23 -6.66
C VAL A 21 -12.08 -1.89 -8.13
N GLY A 22 -12.93 -1.04 -8.71
CA GLY A 22 -12.92 -0.66 -10.11
C GLY A 22 -12.57 0.81 -10.37
N GLN A 23 -12.79 1.27 -11.61
CA GLN A 23 -12.42 2.63 -12.05
C GLN A 23 -13.08 3.74 -11.21
N GLU A 24 -14.28 3.53 -10.66
CA GLU A 24 -14.95 4.52 -9.80
C GLU A 24 -14.18 4.79 -8.50
N PHE A 25 -13.62 3.75 -7.88
CA PHE A 25 -12.74 3.89 -6.72
C PHE A 25 -11.48 4.67 -7.09
N GLU A 26 -10.84 4.34 -8.22
CA GLU A 26 -9.68 5.08 -8.70
C GLU A 26 -10.00 6.57 -8.93
N ASN A 27 -11.14 6.86 -9.56
CA ASN A 27 -11.60 8.23 -9.79
C ASN A 27 -11.87 8.94 -8.47
N LYS A 28 -12.45 8.26 -7.48
CA LYS A 28 -12.66 8.79 -6.14
C LYS A 28 -11.34 9.15 -5.48
N VAL A 29 -10.37 8.22 -5.43
CA VAL A 29 -9.04 8.50 -4.88
C VAL A 29 -8.43 9.71 -5.59
N ARG A 30 -8.39 9.74 -6.92
CA ARG A 30 -7.84 10.85 -7.68
C ARG A 30 -8.48 12.20 -7.33
N SER A 31 -9.81 12.22 -7.21
CA SER A 31 -10.54 13.46 -6.86
C SER A 31 -10.15 14.04 -5.50
N LEU A 32 -9.64 13.23 -4.57
CA LEU A 32 -9.24 13.66 -3.23
C LEU A 32 -7.84 14.28 -3.18
N TYR A 33 -7.01 14.06 -4.21
CA TYR A 33 -5.62 14.51 -4.26
C TYR A 33 -5.33 15.37 -5.49
N ASN A 34 -6.35 16.09 -5.99
CA ASN A 34 -6.33 16.83 -7.26
C ASN A 34 -5.16 17.84 -7.38
N GLU A 35 -4.78 18.53 -6.29
CA GLU A 35 -3.65 19.48 -6.32
C GLU A 35 -2.30 18.79 -6.59
N GLU A 36 -2.10 17.61 -5.99
CA GLU A 36 -0.92 16.78 -6.31
C GLU A 36 -1.02 16.17 -7.70
N HIS A 37 -2.22 15.92 -8.21
CA HIS A 37 -2.40 15.45 -9.58
C HIS A 37 -2.01 16.52 -10.60
N GLU A 38 -2.41 17.78 -10.42
CA GLU A 38 -2.16 18.88 -11.37
C GLU A 38 -0.67 19.21 -11.54
N GLN A 39 0.11 19.13 -10.47
CA GLN A 39 1.55 19.36 -10.53
C GLN A 39 2.33 18.22 -11.24
N TYR A 40 1.72 17.05 -11.41
CA TYR A 40 2.39 15.82 -11.86
C TYR A 40 1.63 15.04 -12.95
N ILE A 41 0.76 15.72 -13.72
CA ILE A 41 -0.04 15.11 -14.81
C ILE A 41 0.86 14.51 -15.92
N ALA A 42 2.02 15.12 -16.18
CA ALA A 42 2.89 14.65 -17.25
C ALA A 42 3.63 13.36 -16.82
N PRO A 43 3.55 12.28 -17.62
CA PRO A 43 4.31 11.07 -17.35
C PRO A 43 5.81 11.40 -17.29
N LYS A 44 6.41 11.30 -16.09
CA LYS A 44 7.82 11.62 -15.90
C LYS A 44 8.67 10.42 -16.27
N ILE A 45 9.62 10.62 -17.18
CA ILE A 45 10.71 9.66 -17.41
C ILE A 45 11.54 9.56 -16.14
N MET A 46 11.79 8.34 -15.67
CA MET A 46 12.61 8.08 -14.49
C MET A 46 13.54 6.90 -14.73
N THR A 47 14.69 6.92 -14.07
CA THR A 47 15.61 5.79 -14.00
C THR A 47 15.14 4.78 -12.94
N ARG A 48 15.61 3.53 -13.02
CA ARG A 48 15.36 2.55 -11.94
C ARG A 48 15.92 2.99 -10.59
N THR A 49 17.07 3.67 -10.62
CA THR A 49 17.70 4.20 -9.42
C THR A 49 16.77 5.19 -8.73
N GLU A 50 16.13 6.12 -9.47
CA GLU A 50 15.15 7.06 -8.91
C GLU A 50 13.92 6.35 -8.35
N VAL A 51 13.39 5.34 -9.07
CA VAL A 51 12.24 4.53 -8.59
C VAL A 51 12.56 3.87 -7.25
N LEU A 52 13.72 3.21 -7.15
CA LEU A 52 14.13 2.55 -5.92
C LEU A 52 14.44 3.54 -4.80
N GLN A 53 15.08 4.68 -5.10
CA GLN A 53 15.33 5.72 -4.11
C GLN A 53 14.03 6.21 -3.48
N ARG A 54 12.98 6.41 -4.29
CA ARG A 54 11.64 6.77 -3.79
C ARG A 54 11.01 5.64 -2.99
N ALA A 55 11.04 4.41 -3.48
CA ALA A 55 10.51 3.26 -2.75
C ALA A 55 11.15 3.13 -1.36
N TYR A 56 12.48 3.24 -1.29
CA TYR A 56 13.24 3.19 -0.04
C TYR A 56 13.05 4.44 0.83
N SER A 57 12.80 5.62 0.25
CA SER A 57 12.51 6.82 1.05
C SER A 57 11.21 6.66 1.82
N ALA A 58 10.18 6.06 1.22
CA ALA A 58 8.91 5.80 1.90
C ALA A 58 9.01 4.66 2.94
N LEU A 59 9.74 3.59 2.62
CA LEU A 59 10.01 2.49 3.56
C LEU A 59 10.81 2.95 4.79
N ASN A 60 11.79 3.85 4.61
CA ASN A 60 12.67 4.32 5.68
C ASN A 60 12.26 5.67 6.27
N TYR A 61 11.14 6.24 5.81
CA TYR A 61 10.68 7.54 6.26
C TYR A 61 10.48 7.54 7.78
N SER A 62 11.11 8.49 8.47
CA SER A 62 11.07 8.59 9.93
C SER A 62 10.20 9.77 10.34
N PHE A 63 9.22 9.54 11.20
CA PHE A 63 8.28 10.56 11.67
C PHE A 63 7.98 10.37 13.15
N LYS A 64 7.73 11.47 13.85
CA LYS A 64 7.22 11.41 15.23
C LYS A 64 5.71 11.21 15.16
N ILE A 65 5.19 10.27 15.93
CA ILE A 65 3.76 10.06 16.06
C ILE A 65 3.27 10.74 17.34
N GLU A 66 2.28 11.62 17.23
CA GLU A 66 1.67 12.29 18.38
C GLU A 66 0.33 11.64 18.74
N ASN A 67 -0.26 12.07 19.87
CA ASN A 67 -1.53 11.53 20.35
C ASN A 67 -2.66 11.78 19.34
N GLU A 68 -2.67 12.97 18.74
CA GLU A 68 -3.62 13.44 17.74
C GLU A 68 -3.56 12.61 16.44
N ASN A 69 -2.42 12.01 16.14
CA ASN A 69 -2.26 11.15 14.95
C ASN A 69 -2.69 9.70 15.20
N THR A 70 -3.04 9.34 16.43
CA THR A 70 -3.47 7.98 16.79
C THR A 70 -4.82 7.95 17.47
N GLN A 71 -5.38 9.08 17.89
CA GLN A 71 -6.66 9.13 18.59
C GLN A 71 -7.57 10.14 17.93
N SER A 72 -8.85 9.81 17.87
CA SER A 72 -9.87 10.69 17.31
C SER A 72 -11.12 10.67 18.19
N SER A 73 -11.73 11.84 18.35
CA SER A 73 -13.05 11.99 18.98
C SER A 73 -14.19 11.89 17.95
N THR A 74 -13.89 12.04 16.66
CA THR A 74 -14.85 11.99 15.55
C THR A 74 -14.89 10.63 14.87
N GLN A 75 -13.74 9.94 14.80
CA GLN A 75 -13.60 8.63 14.19
C GLN A 75 -13.66 7.53 15.25
N THR A 76 -14.51 6.53 15.00
CA THR A 76 -14.55 5.32 15.81
C THR A 76 -13.53 4.31 15.26
N ASN A 77 -12.70 3.77 16.13
CA ASN A 77 -11.67 2.78 15.81
C ASN A 77 -12.28 1.39 15.52
N SER A 78 -12.86 1.22 14.33
CA SER A 78 -13.58 0.03 13.87
C SER A 78 -13.79 0.04 12.34
N CYS A 79 -13.85 -1.13 11.72
CA CYS A 79 -14.28 -1.28 10.30
C CYS A 79 -15.74 -1.72 10.14
N TYR A 80 -16.44 -1.95 11.25
CA TYR A 80 -17.81 -2.48 11.23
C TYR A 80 -18.85 -1.37 11.05
N GLY A 81 -20.00 -1.73 10.46
CA GLY A 81 -21.11 -0.81 10.27
C GLY A 81 -20.75 0.34 9.33
N SER A 82 -20.95 1.59 9.76
CA SER A 82 -20.60 2.79 9.01
C SER A 82 -19.17 3.29 9.26
N HIS A 83 -18.42 2.66 10.16
CA HIS A 83 -17.08 3.10 10.52
C HIS A 83 -16.07 2.74 9.42
N THR A 84 -15.13 3.65 9.16
CA THR A 84 -14.17 3.56 8.06
C THR A 84 -12.76 3.82 8.54
N TRP A 85 -12.47 3.63 9.82
CA TRP A 85 -11.11 3.77 10.33
C TRP A 85 -10.79 2.69 11.35
N LEU A 86 -9.73 1.94 11.08
CA LEU A 86 -9.15 1.03 12.05
C LEU A 86 -7.67 1.36 12.17
N LYS A 87 -7.28 1.72 13.38
CA LYS A 87 -5.91 2.05 13.71
C LYS A 87 -5.01 0.85 13.43
N PRO A 88 -3.94 1.01 12.63
CA PRO A 88 -2.87 0.03 12.54
C PRO A 88 -2.40 -0.43 13.92
N TYR A 89 -2.34 -1.74 14.16
CA TYR A 89 -1.88 -2.32 15.42
C TYR A 89 -0.46 -1.87 15.81
N ARG A 90 0.41 -1.65 14.83
CA ARG A 90 1.76 -1.10 15.01
C ARG A 90 1.82 0.29 15.64
N LEU A 91 0.69 1.00 15.80
CA LEU A 91 0.62 2.34 16.37
C LEU A 91 0.13 2.39 17.82
N TYR A 92 -0.32 1.28 18.41
CA TYR A 92 -0.71 1.27 19.83
C TYR A 92 0.50 1.51 20.74
N ASN A 93 0.33 2.41 21.72
CA ASN A 93 1.34 2.78 22.72
C ASN A 93 2.64 3.32 22.09
N GLN A 94 2.51 4.03 20.96
CA GLN A 94 3.64 4.64 20.26
C GLN A 94 3.69 6.17 20.38
N GLU A 95 2.71 6.78 21.06
CA GLU A 95 2.58 8.22 21.21
C GLU A 95 3.89 8.85 21.73
N GLY A 96 4.31 9.94 21.08
CA GLY A 96 5.56 10.66 21.35
C GLY A 96 6.82 10.01 20.77
N LYS A 97 6.75 8.81 20.17
CA LYS A 97 7.93 8.11 19.62
C LYS A 97 8.17 8.43 18.15
N THR A 98 9.40 8.21 17.70
CA THR A 98 9.74 8.21 16.28
C THR A 98 9.56 6.82 15.70
N LEU A 99 8.70 6.71 14.69
CA LEU A 99 8.46 5.49 13.93
C LEU A 99 9.11 5.58 12.54
N LYS A 100 9.24 4.43 11.89
CA LYS A 100 9.71 4.32 10.50
C LYS A 100 8.65 3.71 9.61
N SER A 101 8.76 3.94 8.30
CA SER A 101 7.85 3.50 7.25
C SER A 101 6.50 4.20 7.28
N ILE A 102 6.09 4.73 6.14
CA ILE A 102 4.71 5.21 5.93
C ILE A 102 3.70 4.10 6.28
N PRO A 103 2.64 4.41 7.05
CA PRO A 103 1.60 3.46 7.41
C PRO A 103 0.66 3.17 6.24
N TYR A 104 -0.02 2.03 6.32
CA TYR A 104 -0.99 1.64 5.30
C TYR A 104 -2.23 2.51 5.43
N LYS A 105 -2.79 2.92 4.30
CA LYS A 105 -4.08 3.61 4.24
C LYS A 105 -4.84 3.14 3.02
N TRP A 106 -6.04 2.60 3.18
CA TRP A 106 -6.92 2.28 2.05
C TRP A 106 -7.29 3.55 1.27
N GLY A 107 -7.11 3.52 -0.06
CA GLY A 107 -7.25 4.69 -0.92
C GLY A 107 -6.22 5.79 -0.62
N GLY A 108 -5.09 5.43 0.00
CA GLY A 108 -4.01 6.33 0.36
C GLY A 108 -3.09 6.59 -0.83
N TYR A 109 -2.88 7.86 -1.16
CA TYR A 109 -2.02 8.30 -2.25
C TYR A 109 -1.45 9.68 -1.95
N PHE A 110 -0.18 9.87 -2.28
CA PHE A 110 0.48 11.16 -2.38
C PHE A 110 1.77 11.00 -3.20
N LEU A 111 2.40 12.09 -3.62
CA LEU A 111 3.63 12.12 -4.41
C LEU A 111 4.84 12.69 -3.66
N SER A 112 4.63 13.41 -2.57
CA SER A 112 5.70 13.90 -1.69
C SER A 112 5.56 13.36 -0.28
N LEU A 113 6.69 13.08 0.37
CA LEU A 113 6.71 12.77 1.80
C LEU A 113 6.38 14.01 2.66
N ASP A 114 6.49 15.20 2.07
CA ASP A 114 6.05 16.44 2.71
C ASP A 114 4.54 16.41 2.96
N SER A 115 3.73 15.92 1.99
CA SER A 115 2.29 15.76 2.16
C SER A 115 1.93 14.88 3.36
N PHE A 116 2.71 13.81 3.59
CA PHE A 116 2.55 12.96 4.76
C PHE A 116 2.87 13.73 6.05
N THR A 117 3.96 14.48 6.06
CA THR A 117 4.39 15.31 7.21
C THR A 117 3.35 16.37 7.55
N GLU A 118 2.87 17.08 6.53
CA GLU A 118 1.86 18.11 6.63
C GLU A 118 0.55 17.53 7.17
N GLY A 119 0.08 16.42 6.62
CA GLY A 119 -1.12 15.77 7.13
C GLY A 119 -1.01 15.36 8.60
N LEU A 120 0.15 14.88 9.06
CA LEU A 120 0.36 14.63 10.50
C LEU A 120 0.30 15.93 11.33
N SER A 121 0.89 17.02 10.83
CA SER A 121 0.85 18.34 11.49
C SER A 121 -0.57 18.95 11.54
N GLU A 122 -1.42 18.57 10.61
CA GLU A 122 -2.85 18.91 10.56
C GLU A 122 -3.73 17.94 11.36
N ASN A 123 -3.12 17.10 12.20
CA ASN A 123 -3.80 16.11 13.04
C ASN A 123 -4.54 15.00 12.26
N LYS A 124 -4.15 14.69 11.02
CA LYS A 124 -4.63 13.46 10.37
C LYS A 124 -4.14 12.23 11.14
N LEU A 125 -4.97 11.20 11.16
CA LEU A 125 -4.67 9.92 11.74
C LEU A 125 -3.67 9.16 10.87
N ALA A 126 -2.62 8.62 11.47
CA ALA A 126 -1.61 7.86 10.78
C ALA A 126 -2.17 6.47 10.41
N GLY A 127 -2.39 6.27 9.11
CA GLY A 127 -2.87 5.01 8.56
C GLY A 127 -4.32 4.65 8.87
N ASP A 128 -4.78 3.65 8.14
CA ASP A 128 -6.12 3.08 8.19
C ASP A 128 -6.10 1.70 7.51
N VAL A 129 -6.31 0.64 8.29
CA VAL A 129 -6.35 -0.73 7.77
C VAL A 129 -7.77 -1.20 7.39
N CYS A 130 -8.78 -0.34 7.50
CA CYS A 130 -10.10 -0.68 6.97
C CYS A 130 -10.10 -0.72 5.46
N THR A 131 -10.58 -1.83 4.89
CA THR A 131 -10.76 -1.98 3.45
C THR A 131 -12.19 -2.37 3.15
N CYS A 132 -12.80 -1.77 2.11
CA CYS A 132 -14.07 -2.25 1.57
C CYS A 132 -14.26 -1.80 0.12
N SER A 133 -15.15 -2.48 -0.60
CA SER A 133 -15.57 -2.14 -1.97
C SER A 133 -16.94 -1.47 -2.05
N ASP A 134 -17.59 -1.23 -0.90
CA ASP A 134 -18.95 -0.67 -0.83
C ASP A 134 -18.94 0.84 -1.11
N SER A 135 -19.43 1.22 -2.29
CA SER A 135 -19.51 2.63 -2.72
C SER A 135 -20.48 3.46 -1.87
N SER A 136 -21.49 2.86 -1.22
CA SER A 136 -22.41 3.56 -0.33
C SER A 136 -21.71 4.08 0.94
N ARG A 137 -20.60 3.43 1.31
CA ARG A 137 -19.68 3.83 2.39
C ARG A 137 -18.47 4.62 1.87
N GLY A 138 -18.53 5.12 0.64
CA GLY A 138 -17.40 5.79 -0.01
C GLY A 138 -16.18 4.88 -0.16
N TRP A 139 -16.39 3.58 -0.35
CA TRP A 139 -15.36 2.54 -0.42
C TRP A 139 -14.45 2.48 0.82
N CYS A 140 -14.94 2.94 1.97
CA CYS A 140 -14.18 3.05 3.20
C CYS A 140 -12.93 3.94 3.09
N ILE A 141 -12.89 4.87 2.13
CA ILE A 141 -11.81 5.84 2.06
C ILE A 141 -12.06 6.92 3.11
N ASN A 142 -11.26 6.92 4.18
CA ASN A 142 -11.34 7.95 5.21
C ASN A 142 -10.41 9.13 4.90
N GLN A 143 -10.94 10.35 4.79
CA GLN A 143 -10.15 11.56 4.46
C GLN A 143 -9.39 12.14 5.66
N GLU A 144 -9.76 11.76 6.88
CA GLU A 144 -9.08 12.18 8.12
C GLU A 144 -7.83 11.32 8.42
N THR A 145 -7.48 10.41 7.51
CA THR A 145 -6.33 9.50 7.65
C THR A 145 -5.29 9.78 6.57
N ILE A 146 -4.02 9.48 6.83
CA ILE A 146 -2.93 9.65 5.87
C ILE A 146 -1.98 8.45 5.84
N GLY A 147 -1.53 8.09 4.64
CA GLY A 147 -0.70 6.91 4.37
C GLY A 147 -0.80 6.50 2.90
N LEU A 148 -0.26 5.32 2.56
CA LEU A 148 -0.28 4.79 1.19
C LEU A 148 -0.89 3.38 1.16
N ASP A 149 -1.79 3.09 0.21
CA ASP A 149 -2.15 1.70 -0.11
C ASP A 149 -1.11 1.06 -1.03
N CYS A 150 -1.32 -0.20 -1.43
CA CYS A 150 -0.39 -0.95 -2.28
C CYS A 150 -0.13 -0.24 -3.62
N SER A 151 -1.18 0.17 -4.32
CA SER A 151 -1.11 0.91 -5.58
C SER A 151 -0.63 2.35 -5.42
N GLY A 152 -0.97 2.99 -4.31
CA GLY A 152 -0.55 4.35 -3.96
C GLY A 152 0.94 4.40 -3.70
N PHE A 153 1.49 3.39 -3.03
CA PHE A 153 2.93 3.21 -2.87
C PHE A 153 3.65 3.06 -4.22
N VAL A 154 3.14 2.20 -5.11
CA VAL A 154 3.73 2.03 -6.45
C VAL A 154 3.66 3.32 -7.26
N SER A 155 2.52 4.01 -7.21
CA SER A 155 2.32 5.30 -7.90
C SER A 155 3.24 6.38 -7.34
N PHE A 156 3.43 6.43 -6.01
CA PHE A 156 4.42 7.27 -5.35
C PHE A 156 5.84 6.96 -5.86
N ALA A 157 6.24 5.69 -5.87
CA ALA A 157 7.58 5.28 -6.29
C ALA A 157 7.86 5.57 -7.76
N TRP A 158 6.85 5.46 -8.64
CA TRP A 158 6.94 5.81 -10.06
C TRP A 158 6.67 7.28 -10.38
N LYS A 159 6.32 8.08 -9.37
CA LYS A 159 5.90 9.47 -9.54
C LYS A 159 4.83 9.63 -10.62
N SER A 160 3.84 8.72 -10.60
CA SER A 160 2.73 8.68 -11.54
C SER A 160 1.43 9.05 -10.85
N ALA A 161 0.42 9.41 -11.64
CA ALA A 161 -0.95 9.44 -11.14
C ALA A 161 -1.33 8.08 -10.50
N TYR A 162 -2.26 8.13 -9.54
CA TYR A 162 -2.79 6.95 -8.87
C TYR A 162 -3.45 5.99 -9.86
N HIS A 163 -2.96 4.75 -9.92
CA HIS A 163 -3.58 3.67 -10.68
C HIS A 163 -3.80 2.46 -9.76
N ILE A 164 -5.03 1.98 -9.67
CA ILE A 164 -5.31 0.73 -8.96
C ILE A 164 -4.71 -0.47 -9.68
N THR A 165 -4.58 -1.59 -8.97
CA THR A 165 -4.05 -2.85 -9.50
C THR A 165 -4.80 -3.33 -10.76
N SER A 166 -6.11 -3.09 -10.87
CA SER A 166 -6.94 -3.42 -12.03
C SER A 166 -6.64 -2.59 -13.29
N THR A 167 -6.20 -1.34 -13.14
CA THR A 167 -6.00 -0.38 -14.23
C THR A 167 -4.51 -0.10 -14.49
N MET A 168 -3.61 -0.67 -13.69
CA MET A 168 -2.16 -0.47 -13.78
C MET A 168 -1.58 -0.82 -15.15
N HIS A 169 -2.23 -1.72 -15.90
CA HIS A 169 -1.89 -2.05 -17.29
C HIS A 169 -1.96 -0.85 -18.25
N LYS A 170 -2.67 0.23 -17.89
CA LYS A 170 -2.72 1.46 -18.70
C LYS A 170 -1.34 2.14 -18.78
N ILE A 171 -0.56 2.06 -17.70
CA ILE A 171 0.75 2.73 -17.57
C ILE A 171 1.94 1.78 -17.55
N THR A 172 1.71 0.49 -17.74
CA THR A 172 2.75 -0.55 -17.72
C THR A 172 2.65 -1.45 -18.95
N ASP A 173 3.75 -2.13 -19.25
CA ASP A 173 3.79 -3.23 -20.21
C ASP A 173 4.07 -4.55 -19.48
N PRO A 174 3.40 -5.66 -19.86
CA PRO A 174 3.71 -6.95 -19.29
C PRO A 174 5.11 -7.41 -19.71
N ILE A 175 5.83 -8.03 -18.79
CA ILE A 175 7.14 -8.62 -19.03
C ILE A 175 7.17 -10.06 -18.54
N SER A 176 8.15 -10.83 -19.00
CA SER A 176 8.37 -12.17 -18.49
C SER A 176 9.06 -12.14 -17.12
N TRP A 177 8.89 -13.20 -16.32
CA TRP A 177 9.49 -13.30 -14.97
C TRP A 177 11.02 -13.19 -14.98
N ASN A 178 11.68 -13.69 -16.03
CA ASN A 178 13.13 -13.62 -16.21
C ASN A 178 13.62 -12.22 -16.63
N GLU A 179 12.73 -11.33 -17.04
CA GLU A 179 13.05 -9.94 -17.40
C GLU A 179 12.86 -8.96 -16.24
N LEU A 180 12.35 -9.41 -15.09
CA LEU A 180 12.17 -8.57 -13.90
C LEU A 180 13.48 -7.88 -13.52
N LYS A 181 13.39 -6.56 -13.42
CA LYS A 181 14.45 -5.67 -12.95
C LYS A 181 13.95 -4.86 -11.75
N PRO A 182 14.85 -4.42 -10.86
CA PRO A 182 14.46 -3.60 -9.70
C PRO A 182 13.60 -2.39 -10.12
N GLY A 183 12.48 -2.17 -9.43
CA GLY A 183 11.51 -1.11 -9.77
C GLY A 183 10.40 -1.52 -10.75
N ASP A 184 10.48 -2.70 -11.37
CA ASP A 184 9.31 -3.37 -11.96
C ASP A 184 8.39 -3.88 -10.83
N VAL A 185 7.16 -4.27 -11.14
CA VAL A 185 6.21 -4.79 -10.15
C VAL A 185 5.69 -6.17 -10.52
N MET A 186 5.26 -6.91 -9.51
CA MET A 186 4.39 -8.07 -9.67
C MET A 186 2.99 -7.62 -9.27
N ASN A 187 2.03 -7.66 -10.19
CA ASN A 187 0.67 -7.18 -9.99
C ASN A 187 -0.34 -8.33 -10.09
N ARG A 188 -1.16 -8.51 -9.06
CA ARG A 188 -2.37 -9.34 -9.06
C ARG A 188 -3.55 -8.39 -9.21
N ALA A 189 -4.01 -8.21 -10.45
CA ALA A 189 -5.04 -7.25 -10.80
C ALA A 189 -6.30 -7.43 -9.94
N GLY A 190 -6.80 -6.33 -9.38
CA GLY A 190 -7.97 -6.34 -8.49
C GLY A 190 -7.68 -6.75 -7.05
N SER A 191 -6.43 -7.04 -6.71
CA SER A 191 -6.02 -7.45 -5.37
C SER A 191 -4.80 -6.67 -4.90
N HIS A 192 -3.61 -6.97 -5.38
CA HIS A 192 -2.39 -6.49 -4.74
C HIS A 192 -1.23 -6.27 -5.71
N VAL A 193 -0.28 -5.43 -5.33
CA VAL A 193 0.92 -5.14 -6.12
C VAL A 193 2.15 -5.04 -5.22
N ILE A 194 3.27 -5.58 -5.70
CA ILE A 194 4.54 -5.63 -4.98
C ILE A 194 5.63 -5.13 -5.94
N MET A 195 6.47 -4.20 -5.50
CA MET A 195 7.63 -3.74 -6.26
C MET A 195 8.79 -4.73 -6.12
N PHE A 196 9.30 -5.22 -7.24
CA PHE A 196 10.43 -6.12 -7.29
C PHE A 196 11.73 -5.38 -6.94
N VAL A 197 12.53 -5.95 -6.05
CA VAL A 197 13.90 -5.47 -5.73
C VAL A 197 14.94 -6.42 -6.29
N ARG A 198 14.86 -7.71 -5.96
CA ARG A 198 15.87 -8.70 -6.38
C ARG A 198 15.36 -10.13 -6.23
N TYR A 199 15.97 -11.06 -6.95
CA TYR A 199 15.85 -12.48 -6.67
C TYR A 199 16.82 -12.92 -5.57
N SER A 200 16.49 -14.01 -4.86
CA SER A 200 17.49 -14.82 -4.18
C SER A 200 18.47 -15.43 -5.19
N LYS A 201 19.64 -15.88 -4.72
CA LYS A 201 20.68 -16.47 -5.58
C LYS A 201 20.15 -17.61 -6.46
N ASP A 202 19.28 -18.45 -5.90
CA ASP A 202 18.64 -19.59 -6.57
C ASP A 202 17.32 -19.23 -7.29
N LYS A 203 16.90 -17.96 -7.22
CA LYS A 203 15.63 -17.41 -7.77
C LYS A 203 14.35 -18.06 -7.23
N ASN A 204 14.44 -18.84 -6.16
CA ASN A 204 13.26 -19.42 -5.49
C ASN A 204 12.48 -18.38 -4.70
N TYR A 205 13.13 -17.28 -4.32
CA TYR A 205 12.52 -16.16 -3.62
C TYR A 205 12.72 -14.85 -4.37
N ILE A 206 11.76 -13.95 -4.19
CA ILE A 206 11.79 -12.57 -4.62
C ILE A 206 11.76 -11.69 -3.37
N TRP A 207 12.69 -10.77 -3.27
CA TRP A 207 12.59 -9.64 -2.36
C TRP A 207 11.83 -8.51 -3.03
N GLY A 208 10.81 -8.01 -2.36
CA GLY A 208 9.99 -6.92 -2.84
C GLY A 208 9.57 -5.96 -1.74
N ILE A 209 9.22 -4.75 -2.13
CA ILE A 209 8.65 -3.71 -1.26
C ILE A 209 7.18 -3.55 -1.63
N GLU A 210 6.31 -3.44 -0.64
CA GLU A 210 4.90 -3.12 -0.85
C GLU A 210 4.38 -2.27 0.30
N SER A 211 3.17 -1.74 0.15
CA SER A 211 2.33 -1.33 1.28
C SER A 211 1.18 -2.34 1.44
N SER A 212 0.98 -2.91 2.63
CA SER A 212 -0.13 -3.86 2.84
C SER A 212 -0.73 -3.77 4.24
N VAL A 213 -1.95 -4.29 4.37
CA VAL A 213 -2.59 -4.53 5.68
C VAL A 213 -1.80 -5.51 6.53
N THR A 214 -1.09 -6.48 5.91
CA THR A 214 -0.33 -7.50 6.64
C THR A 214 0.84 -6.93 7.45
N CYS A 215 1.52 -5.90 6.94
CA CYS A 215 2.56 -5.18 7.69
C CYS A 215 2.11 -3.78 8.13
N GLU A 216 0.82 -3.49 7.92
CA GLU A 216 0.12 -2.24 8.24
C GLU A 216 0.86 -0.97 7.79
N GLY A 217 1.61 -1.08 6.69
CA GLY A 217 2.45 -0.03 6.13
C GLY A 217 3.35 -0.55 5.05
N ILE A 218 4.39 0.22 4.76
CA ILE A 218 5.41 -0.19 3.79
C ILE A 218 6.39 -1.17 4.45
N CYS A 219 6.66 -2.28 3.78
CA CYS A 219 7.65 -3.25 4.25
C CYS A 219 8.40 -3.88 3.07
N GLU A 220 9.67 -4.24 3.32
CA GLU A 220 10.42 -5.13 2.43
C GLU A 220 10.33 -6.56 2.98
N ARG A 221 9.89 -7.51 2.15
CA ARG A 221 9.84 -8.93 2.52
C ARG A 221 10.14 -9.84 1.33
N SER A 222 10.34 -11.12 1.65
CA SER A 222 10.58 -12.16 0.66
C SER A 222 9.31 -12.96 0.34
N PHE A 223 9.13 -13.30 -0.92
CA PHE A 223 8.03 -14.12 -1.44
C PHE A 223 8.58 -15.32 -2.18
N ARG A 224 7.92 -16.47 -2.10
CA ARG A 224 8.29 -17.61 -2.96
C ARG A 224 7.86 -17.31 -4.38
N THR A 225 8.79 -17.42 -5.33
CA THR A 225 8.53 -17.18 -6.76
C THR A 225 7.42 -18.09 -7.29
N TYR A 226 7.37 -19.34 -6.81
CA TYR A 226 6.31 -20.29 -7.17
C TYR A 226 4.92 -19.81 -6.72
N ASP A 227 4.79 -19.35 -5.47
CA ASP A 227 3.50 -18.89 -4.94
C ASP A 227 3.01 -17.65 -5.70
N MET A 228 3.89 -16.69 -6.00
CA MET A 228 3.52 -15.52 -6.79
C MET A 228 2.98 -15.90 -8.18
N LYS A 229 3.61 -16.86 -8.87
CA LYS A 229 3.13 -17.36 -10.16
C LYS A 229 1.79 -18.08 -10.03
N ARG A 230 1.66 -18.95 -9.03
CA ARG A 230 0.43 -19.72 -8.76
C ARG A 230 -0.74 -18.79 -8.44
N ASP A 231 -0.49 -17.73 -7.67
CA ASP A 231 -1.52 -16.80 -7.17
C ASP A 231 -1.91 -15.74 -8.23
N GLY A 232 -1.37 -15.84 -9.44
CA GLY A 232 -1.78 -15.03 -10.59
C GLY A 232 -1.12 -13.66 -10.68
N TYR A 233 0.03 -13.46 -10.04
CA TYR A 233 0.79 -12.23 -10.23
C TYR A 233 1.39 -12.17 -11.64
N ILE A 234 1.26 -11.01 -12.28
CA ILE A 234 1.83 -10.72 -13.59
C ILE A 234 2.95 -9.69 -13.41
N PRO A 235 4.18 -9.98 -13.86
CA PRO A 235 5.25 -8.99 -13.90
C PRO A 235 4.92 -7.85 -14.89
N LEU A 236 5.01 -6.61 -14.42
CA LEU A 236 4.72 -5.41 -15.19
C LEU A 236 5.89 -4.42 -15.06
N ARG A 237 6.19 -3.72 -16.16
CA ARG A 237 7.19 -2.66 -16.22
C ARG A 237 6.52 -1.32 -16.48
N TYR A 238 6.85 -0.30 -15.69
CA TYR A 238 6.36 1.06 -15.93
C TYR A 238 6.93 1.63 -17.23
N LYS A 239 6.04 2.14 -18.10
CA LYS A 239 6.35 2.60 -19.46
C LYS A 239 7.40 3.72 -19.52
N ASN A 240 7.52 4.50 -18.44
CA ASN A 240 8.43 5.64 -18.39
C ASN A 240 9.74 5.35 -17.65
N ILE A 241 10.03 4.09 -17.31
CA ILE A 241 11.37 3.72 -16.87
C ILE A 241 12.30 3.72 -18.08
N LYS A 242 13.35 4.56 -18.04
CA LYS A 242 14.43 4.58 -19.03
C LYS A 242 15.77 4.44 -18.30
N ASP A 243 16.51 3.39 -18.65
CA ASP A 243 17.85 3.07 -18.14
C ASP A 243 18.93 3.53 -19.12
#